data_AF-U1Q7I1-F1
#
_entry.id   AF-U1Q7I1-F1
#
_cell.length_a   1.000
_cell.length_b   1.000
_cell.length_c   1.000
_cell.angle_alpha   90.00
_cell.angle_beta   90.00
_cell.angle_gamma   90.00
#
_symmetry.space_group_name_H-M   'P 1'
#
loop_
_entity.id
_entity.type
_entity.pdbx_description
1 polymer ?
#
loop_
_entity_poly.entity_id
_entity_poly.type
_entity_poly.pdbx_seq_one_letter_code
_entity_poly.pdbx_strand_id
1 'polypeptide(L)'
;MDADIEEMELEAQFCCSGSDGYVAWLDDVLEIRDTANSDGFDLEFDVRLYDDPQRLHEAIEQKNNEEMLSRVVAGYCWEWEKEGRDDSEYVDVEIGDYRKSWNRDGGDPWAIDEGSIEEVGCIHTCQGLEFDYVGVIIGPDMKYRDGEVITDHEGRANTDYSLRGVKKMMNENPEKAEDIVDEVVKNTYRTLLSRGLKGCYIYCCDDQLEDYLKTRLENINGSIEF
;
A
#
# COMPACT_ATOMS: atom_id res chain seq x y z
N MET A 1 -5.73 -44.18 -8.91
CA MET A 1 -6.13 -42.92 -9.56
C MET A 1 -5.18 -41.89 -9.01
N ASP A 2 -4.00 -41.82 -9.63
CA ASP A 2 -3.03 -40.75 -9.40
C ASP A 2 -3.48 -39.58 -10.27
N ALA A 3 -3.76 -38.44 -9.64
CA ALA A 3 -3.97 -37.21 -10.36
C ALA A 3 -2.61 -36.55 -10.54
N ASP A 4 -2.21 -36.31 -11.79
CA ASP A 4 -1.10 -35.40 -12.09
C ASP A 4 -1.52 -33.99 -11.69
N ILE A 5 -0.78 -33.41 -10.75
CA ILE A 5 -0.91 -32.02 -10.32
C ILE A 5 0.18 -31.25 -11.06
N GLU A 6 -0.22 -30.43 -12.04
CA GLU A 6 0.65 -29.43 -12.64
C GLU A 6 0.45 -28.10 -11.93
N GLU A 7 1.49 -27.66 -11.20
CA GLU A 7 1.59 -26.28 -10.73
C GLU A 7 2.12 -25.43 -11.90
N MET A 8 1.33 -24.45 -12.32
CA MET A 8 1.74 -23.48 -13.32
C MET A 8 1.84 -22.11 -12.66
N GLU A 9 2.97 -21.44 -12.86
CA GLU A 9 3.19 -20.06 -12.43
C GLU A 9 2.80 -19.13 -13.60
N LEU A 10 1.92 -18.17 -13.33
CA LEU A 10 1.52 -17.17 -14.33
C LEU A 10 2.63 -16.11 -14.40
N GLU A 11 3.45 -16.17 -15.45
CA GLU A 11 4.59 -15.25 -15.65
C GLU A 11 4.17 -13.81 -16.02
N ALA A 12 2.98 -13.60 -16.57
CA ALA A 12 2.56 -12.29 -17.09
C ALA A 12 1.49 -11.63 -16.22
N GLN A 13 1.86 -10.55 -15.54
CA GLN A 13 0.95 -9.68 -14.79
C GLN A 13 0.75 -8.38 -15.59
N PHE A 14 -0.48 -8.10 -16.04
CA PHE A 14 -0.78 -6.91 -16.87
C PHE A 14 -1.06 -5.63 -16.04
N CYS A 15 -0.93 -5.69 -14.71
CA CYS A 15 -1.01 -4.53 -13.83
C CYS A 15 0.17 -3.57 -14.08
N CYS A 16 0.08 -2.30 -13.67
CA CYS A 16 1.15 -1.31 -13.82
C CYS A 16 1.58 -1.08 -15.29
N SER A 17 0.62 -1.09 -16.23
CA SER A 17 0.84 -0.92 -17.67
C SER A 17 1.80 -1.95 -18.31
N GLY A 18 1.96 -3.13 -17.70
CA GLY A 18 2.92 -4.15 -18.16
C GLY A 18 4.38 -3.79 -17.85
N SER A 19 4.61 -2.88 -16.89
CA SER A 19 5.96 -2.60 -16.40
C SER A 19 6.41 -3.71 -15.44
N ASP A 20 6.94 -4.79 -16.01
CA ASP A 20 7.64 -5.84 -15.24
C ASP A 20 8.75 -5.24 -14.36
N GLY A 21 9.34 -4.13 -14.83
CA GLY A 21 10.30 -3.35 -14.08
C GLY A 21 9.72 -2.77 -12.79
N TYR A 22 8.53 -2.16 -12.82
CA TYR A 22 7.95 -1.55 -11.62
C TYR A 22 7.68 -2.59 -10.54
N VAL A 23 7.15 -3.75 -10.91
CA VAL A 23 6.92 -4.84 -9.96
C VAL A 23 8.23 -5.37 -9.40
N ALA A 24 9.27 -5.51 -10.23
CA ALA A 24 10.60 -5.90 -9.78
C ALA A 24 11.23 -4.85 -8.84
N TRP A 25 11.02 -3.57 -9.10
CA TRP A 25 11.43 -2.48 -8.23
C TRP A 25 10.69 -2.51 -6.91
N LEU A 26 9.37 -2.75 -6.89
CA LEU A 26 8.61 -2.90 -5.65
C LEU A 26 9.12 -4.06 -4.80
N ASP A 27 9.39 -5.20 -5.43
CA ASP A 27 9.90 -6.39 -4.74
C ASP A 27 11.25 -6.14 -4.06
N ASP A 28 12.11 -5.36 -4.71
CA ASP A 28 13.44 -5.02 -4.24
C ASP A 28 13.41 -3.87 -3.21
N VAL A 29 12.60 -2.83 -3.45
CA VAL A 29 12.43 -1.71 -2.51
C VAL A 29 11.82 -2.16 -1.20
N LEU A 30 10.87 -3.08 -1.24
CA LEU A 30 10.22 -3.65 -0.05
C LEU A 30 11.02 -4.82 0.56
N GLU A 31 12.17 -5.19 -0.01
CA GLU A 31 13.00 -6.30 0.44
C GLU A 31 12.21 -7.63 0.57
N ILE A 32 11.39 -7.92 -0.43
CA ILE A 32 10.60 -9.15 -0.56
C ILE A 32 11.39 -10.23 -1.29
N ARG A 33 12.10 -9.84 -2.34
CA ARG A 33 13.03 -10.71 -3.09
C ARG A 33 14.07 -9.88 -3.81
N ASP A 34 15.29 -10.42 -3.90
CA ASP A 34 16.31 -9.86 -4.78
C ASP A 34 15.83 -9.92 -6.24
N THR A 35 15.87 -8.79 -6.94
CA THR A 35 15.51 -8.73 -8.37
C THR A 35 16.68 -8.26 -9.23
N ALA A 36 16.75 -8.75 -10.46
CA ALA A 36 17.84 -8.44 -11.39
C ALA A 36 17.77 -7.02 -12.00
N ASN A 37 16.70 -6.26 -11.72
CA ASN A 37 16.40 -4.95 -12.31
C ASN A 37 16.41 -3.80 -11.28
N SER A 38 17.19 -3.94 -10.21
CA SER A 38 17.38 -2.90 -9.19
C SER A 38 18.01 -1.61 -9.74
N ASP A 39 18.77 -1.71 -10.84
CA ASP A 39 19.61 -0.65 -11.42
C ASP A 39 18.94 0.14 -12.59
N GLY A 40 17.67 0.48 -12.43
CA GLY A 40 16.99 1.46 -13.29
C GLY A 40 16.45 0.92 -14.62
N PHE A 41 15.19 1.25 -14.90
CA PHE A 41 14.49 0.95 -16.15
C PHE A 41 13.56 2.12 -16.48
N ASP A 42 13.27 2.31 -17.76
CA ASP A 42 12.40 3.41 -18.19
C ASP A 42 10.95 3.05 -17.86
N LEU A 43 10.38 3.74 -16.88
CA LEU A 43 9.01 3.56 -16.45
C LEU A 43 8.08 4.35 -17.40
N GLU A 44 7.23 3.65 -18.14
CA GLU A 44 5.99 4.26 -18.68
C GLU A 44 4.94 4.51 -17.59
N PHE A 45 5.29 4.28 -16.31
CA PHE A 45 4.40 4.31 -15.15
C PHE A 45 4.79 5.47 -14.22
N ASP A 46 3.84 6.35 -13.91
CA ASP A 46 4.06 7.60 -13.16
C ASP A 46 4.16 7.32 -11.65
N VAL A 47 5.39 7.19 -11.13
CA VAL A 47 5.66 7.00 -9.69
C VAL A 47 6.11 8.30 -9.05
N ARG A 48 5.45 8.67 -7.95
CA ARG A 48 5.77 9.89 -7.19
C ARG A 48 5.79 9.66 -5.70
N LEU A 49 6.67 10.35 -5.01
CA LEU A 49 6.70 10.43 -3.55
C LEU A 49 6.33 11.83 -3.10
N TYR A 50 5.44 11.91 -2.12
CA TYR A 50 4.98 13.13 -1.47
C TYR A 50 5.44 13.15 -0.01
N ASP A 51 5.81 14.32 0.48
CA ASP A 51 6.15 14.59 1.88
C ASP A 51 4.93 14.97 2.74
N ASP A 52 3.77 15.15 2.12
CA ASP A 52 2.52 15.54 2.77
C ASP A 52 1.34 14.68 2.26
N PRO A 53 0.61 14.00 3.17
CA PRO A 53 -0.47 13.10 2.78
C PRO A 53 -1.68 13.85 2.20
N GLN A 54 -1.90 15.11 2.58
CA GLN A 54 -2.96 15.94 2.02
C GLN A 54 -2.68 16.24 0.55
N ARG A 55 -1.45 16.61 0.18
CA ARG A 55 -1.05 16.81 -1.22
C ARG A 55 -1.12 15.55 -2.06
N LEU A 56 -0.73 14.40 -1.50
CA LEU A 56 -0.93 13.11 -2.18
C LEU A 56 -2.42 12.91 -2.51
N HIS A 57 -3.30 13.15 -1.54
CA HIS A 57 -4.73 12.97 -1.70
C HIS A 57 -5.30 13.93 -2.76
N GLU A 58 -4.94 15.21 -2.70
CA GLU A 58 -5.34 16.23 -3.69
C GLU A 58 -4.85 15.90 -5.10
N ALA A 59 -3.66 15.32 -5.24
CA ALA A 59 -3.12 14.89 -6.53
C ALA A 59 -3.93 13.71 -7.10
N ILE A 60 -4.36 12.78 -6.25
CA ILE A 60 -5.21 11.64 -6.64
C ILE A 60 -6.63 12.08 -7.00
N GLU A 61 -7.21 13.02 -6.24
CA GLU A 61 -8.48 13.66 -6.57
C GLU A 61 -8.45 14.28 -7.96
N GLN A 62 -7.37 14.99 -8.33
CA GLN A 62 -7.19 15.56 -9.66
C GLN A 62 -7.11 14.51 -10.78
N LYS A 63 -6.68 13.29 -10.47
CA LYS A 63 -6.65 12.15 -11.39
C LYS A 63 -7.97 11.38 -11.45
N ASN A 64 -8.92 11.67 -10.56
CA ASN A 64 -10.21 11.02 -10.52
C ASN A 64 -11.27 11.82 -11.29
N ASN A 65 -11.84 11.23 -12.34
CA ASN A 65 -12.91 11.84 -13.14
C ASN A 65 -13.76 10.77 -13.86
N GLU A 66 -14.69 11.17 -14.72
CA GLU A 66 -15.59 10.26 -15.43
C GLU A 66 -14.88 9.18 -16.28
N GLU A 67 -13.63 9.43 -16.70
CA GLU A 67 -12.83 8.51 -17.53
C GLU A 67 -11.70 7.81 -16.76
N MET A 68 -11.39 8.25 -15.53
CA MET A 68 -10.27 7.73 -14.75
C MET A 68 -10.67 7.47 -13.30
N LEU A 69 -10.52 6.23 -12.85
CA LEU A 69 -10.82 5.80 -11.50
C LEU A 69 -9.56 5.86 -10.65
N SER A 70 -9.49 6.79 -9.70
CA SER A 70 -8.30 6.94 -8.84
C SER A 70 -8.68 7.02 -7.37
N ARG A 71 -7.96 6.34 -6.47
CA ARG A 71 -8.30 6.32 -5.03
C ARG A 71 -7.06 6.34 -4.15
N VAL A 72 -7.22 6.85 -2.94
CA VAL A 72 -6.22 6.75 -1.87
C VAL A 72 -6.50 5.50 -1.03
N VAL A 73 -5.45 4.75 -0.75
CA VAL A 73 -5.48 3.51 0.02
C VAL A 73 -4.35 3.49 1.04
N ALA A 74 -4.49 2.70 2.10
CA ALA A 74 -3.47 2.60 3.13
C ALA A 74 -3.37 1.18 3.72
N GLY A 75 -2.22 0.91 4.34
CA GLY A 75 -2.08 -0.24 5.23
C GLY A 75 -3.03 -0.12 6.42
N TYR A 76 -3.52 -1.25 6.93
CA TYR A 76 -4.48 -1.29 8.04
C TYR A 76 -3.83 -0.88 9.40
N CYS A 77 -3.57 0.41 9.58
CA CYS A 77 -2.79 0.94 10.71
C CYS A 77 -3.63 1.69 11.74
N TRP A 78 -4.72 2.31 11.30
CA TRP A 78 -5.63 3.07 12.16
C TRP A 78 -6.83 2.23 12.57
N GLU A 79 -7.22 2.33 13.85
CA GLU A 79 -8.38 1.62 14.38
C GLU A 79 -9.63 1.99 13.60
N TRP A 80 -10.47 0.99 13.35
CA TRP A 80 -11.71 1.20 12.61
C TRP A 80 -12.90 0.86 13.50
N GLU A 81 -13.30 1.85 14.30
CA GLU A 81 -14.33 1.68 15.32
C GLU A 81 -15.69 1.42 14.66
N LYS A 82 -16.43 0.42 15.19
CA LYS A 82 -17.73 0.02 14.64
C LYS A 82 -18.78 1.13 14.69
N GLU A 83 -18.68 2.02 15.66
CA GLU A 83 -19.66 3.09 15.88
C GLU A 83 -19.52 4.23 14.86
N GLY A 84 -18.34 4.38 14.23
CA GLY A 84 -18.05 5.42 13.25
C GLY A 84 -18.19 5.00 11.78
N ARG A 85 -18.40 3.71 11.49
CA ARG A 85 -18.32 3.18 10.10
C ARG A 85 -19.40 3.67 9.15
N ASP A 86 -20.52 4.14 9.68
CA ASP A 86 -21.63 4.69 8.89
C ASP A 86 -21.59 6.23 8.82
N ASP A 87 -20.61 6.88 9.47
CA ASP A 87 -20.49 8.34 9.58
C ASP A 87 -19.27 8.86 8.80
N SER A 88 -19.52 9.59 7.71
CA SER A 88 -18.46 10.18 6.88
C SER A 88 -17.70 11.32 7.57
N GLU A 89 -18.22 11.87 8.67
CA GLU A 89 -17.51 12.87 9.47
C GLU A 89 -16.63 12.22 10.54
N TYR A 90 -16.70 10.90 10.71
CA TYR A 90 -15.85 10.17 11.65
C TYR A 90 -14.43 10.07 11.09
N VAL A 91 -13.46 10.53 11.88
CA VAL A 91 -12.05 10.52 11.50
C VAL A 91 -11.42 9.24 12.02
N ASP A 92 -11.06 8.34 11.12
CA ASP A 92 -10.33 7.11 11.46
C ASP A 92 -8.81 7.28 11.21
N VAL A 93 -8.44 7.78 10.03
CA VAL A 93 -7.07 7.96 9.59
C VAL A 93 -6.61 9.37 9.94
N GLU A 94 -5.70 9.48 10.90
CA GLU A 94 -5.12 10.74 11.37
C GLU A 94 -3.59 10.72 11.23
N ILE A 95 -3.05 11.66 10.46
CA ILE A 95 -1.62 11.86 10.20
C ILE A 95 -1.34 13.37 10.25
N GLY A 96 -0.91 13.86 11.41
CA GLY A 96 -0.79 15.31 11.62
C GLY A 96 -2.14 16.00 11.44
N ASP A 97 -2.22 16.93 10.48
CA ASP A 97 -3.47 17.64 10.15
C ASP A 97 -4.33 16.91 9.10
N TYR A 98 -3.82 15.86 8.47
CA TYR A 98 -4.58 15.04 7.52
C TYR A 98 -5.51 14.09 8.27
N ARG A 99 -6.81 14.21 7.99
CA ARG A 99 -7.90 13.56 8.73
C ARG A 99 -8.96 13.06 7.75
N LYS A 100 -9.08 11.74 7.58
CA LYS A 100 -10.07 11.11 6.69
C LYS A 100 -10.72 9.89 7.36
N SER A 101 -11.89 9.49 6.88
CA SER A 101 -12.53 8.24 7.29
C SER A 101 -11.94 7.06 6.52
N TRP A 102 -12.01 5.86 7.09
CA TRP A 102 -11.87 4.64 6.32
C TRP A 102 -13.00 4.50 5.29
N ASN A 103 -12.79 3.62 4.30
CA ASN A 103 -13.82 3.26 3.34
C ASN A 103 -15.07 2.72 4.05
N ARG A 104 -16.26 3.18 3.66
CA ARG A 104 -17.51 2.70 4.29
C ARG A 104 -17.99 1.37 3.72
N ASP A 105 -18.79 0.65 4.51
CA ASP A 105 -19.51 -0.53 4.03
C ASP A 105 -20.77 -0.05 3.25
N GLY A 106 -20.70 -0.11 1.93
CA GLY A 106 -21.76 0.35 1.01
C GLY A 106 -22.46 -0.77 0.24
N GLY A 107 -23.57 -0.43 -0.42
CA GLY A 107 -24.26 -1.33 -1.34
C GLY A 107 -23.54 -1.50 -2.69
N ASP A 108 -22.94 -0.41 -3.18
CA ASP A 108 -22.11 -0.39 -4.39
C ASP A 108 -20.62 -0.64 -4.05
N PRO A 109 -19.79 -1.12 -5.00
CA PRO A 109 -18.36 -1.25 -4.77
C PRO A 109 -17.75 0.12 -4.41
N TRP A 110 -17.10 0.20 -3.24
CA TRP A 110 -16.51 1.43 -2.71
C TRP A 110 -15.75 2.26 -3.76
N ALA A 111 -14.94 1.60 -4.59
CA ALA A 111 -14.15 2.29 -5.60
C ALA A 111 -14.96 3.14 -6.58
N ILE A 112 -16.23 2.83 -6.83
CA ILE A 112 -17.10 3.61 -7.76
C ILE A 112 -18.18 4.41 -7.03
N ASP A 113 -18.23 4.35 -5.70
CA ASP A 113 -19.25 5.06 -4.93
C ASP A 113 -18.99 6.57 -4.94
N GLU A 114 -20.07 7.36 -4.95
CA GLU A 114 -19.99 8.81 -4.98
C GLU A 114 -19.43 9.33 -3.64
N GLY A 115 -18.38 10.14 -3.69
CA GLY A 115 -17.71 10.65 -2.48
C GLY A 115 -16.66 9.70 -1.88
N SER A 116 -16.53 8.45 -2.36
CA SER A 116 -15.46 7.52 -1.91
C SER A 116 -14.05 8.04 -2.18
N ILE A 117 -13.89 9.02 -3.08
CA ILE A 117 -12.62 9.70 -3.30
C ILE A 117 -12.13 10.43 -2.05
N GLU A 118 -13.04 10.91 -1.19
CA GLU A 118 -12.70 11.61 0.05
C GLU A 118 -12.25 10.64 1.16
N GLU A 119 -12.41 9.33 0.96
CA GLU A 119 -12.14 8.28 1.94
C GLU A 119 -10.79 7.61 1.67
N VAL A 120 -10.28 6.87 2.67
CA VAL A 120 -9.10 6.02 2.48
C VAL A 120 -9.52 4.55 2.42
N GLY A 121 -9.14 3.85 1.36
CA GLY A 121 -9.38 2.43 1.20
C GLY A 121 -8.43 1.57 2.00
N CYS A 122 -8.94 0.58 2.74
CA CYS A 122 -8.09 -0.45 3.32
C CYS A 122 -7.77 -1.57 2.31
N ILE A 123 -6.73 -2.36 2.61
CA ILE A 123 -6.30 -3.50 1.78
C ILE A 123 -7.43 -4.48 1.42
N HIS A 124 -8.38 -4.72 2.33
CA HIS A 124 -9.47 -5.67 2.12
C HIS A 124 -10.47 -5.21 1.06
N THR A 125 -10.69 -3.90 0.96
CA THR A 125 -11.62 -3.30 -0.01
C THR A 125 -10.99 -3.20 -1.39
N CYS A 126 -9.66 -3.11 -1.45
CA CYS A 126 -8.90 -3.00 -2.71
C CYS A 126 -8.66 -4.35 -3.40
N GLN A 127 -9.04 -5.47 -2.76
CA GLN A 127 -8.78 -6.81 -3.29
C GLN A 127 -9.59 -7.06 -4.57
N GLY A 128 -8.90 -7.19 -5.70
CA GLY A 128 -9.52 -7.42 -7.01
C GLY A 128 -9.96 -6.13 -7.73
N LEU A 129 -9.64 -4.97 -7.17
CA LEU A 129 -9.81 -3.67 -7.81
C LEU A 129 -8.48 -3.20 -8.42
N GLU A 130 -8.57 -2.37 -9.44
CA GLU A 130 -7.45 -1.69 -10.08
C GLU A 130 -7.85 -0.24 -10.31
N PHE A 131 -6.89 0.67 -10.19
CA PHE A 131 -7.10 2.12 -10.34
C PHE A 131 -6.24 2.64 -11.46
N ASP A 132 -6.70 3.65 -12.19
CA ASP A 132 -5.86 4.39 -13.12
C ASP A 132 -4.66 4.99 -12.38
N TYR A 133 -4.91 5.69 -11.27
CA TYR A 133 -3.89 6.14 -10.33
C TYR A 133 -4.25 5.72 -8.91
N VAL A 134 -3.27 5.22 -8.16
CA VAL A 134 -3.44 4.88 -6.75
C VAL A 134 -2.55 5.76 -5.88
N GLY A 135 -3.12 6.36 -4.84
CA GLY A 135 -2.36 6.98 -3.76
C GLY A 135 -2.20 5.96 -2.64
N VAL A 136 -0.98 5.68 -2.20
CA VAL A 136 -0.70 4.72 -1.14
C VAL A 136 -0.05 5.43 0.04
N ILE A 137 -0.72 5.35 1.19
CA ILE A 137 -0.18 5.77 2.48
C ILE A 137 0.46 4.55 3.15
N ILE A 138 1.78 4.58 3.29
CA ILE A 138 2.55 3.64 4.10
C ILE A 138 2.48 4.11 5.54
N GLY A 139 1.78 3.34 6.37
CA GLY A 139 1.55 3.62 7.78
C GLY A 139 2.76 3.33 8.66
N PRO A 140 2.61 3.51 9.98
CA PRO A 140 3.69 3.34 10.96
C PRO A 140 4.10 1.87 11.19
N ASP A 141 3.48 0.91 10.50
CA ASP A 141 3.81 -0.52 10.55
C ASP A 141 4.98 -0.92 9.64
N MET A 142 5.50 0.00 8.82
CA MET A 142 6.70 -0.18 8.01
C MET A 142 7.66 1.01 8.23
N LYS A 143 8.93 0.72 8.46
CA LYS A 143 9.98 1.70 8.78
C LYS A 143 11.29 1.29 8.09
N TYR A 144 12.26 2.20 8.07
CA TYR A 144 13.61 1.87 7.60
C TYR A 144 14.64 2.10 8.69
N ARG A 145 15.42 1.09 9.07
CA ARG A 145 16.44 1.22 10.12
C ARG A 145 17.68 0.43 9.72
N ASP A 146 18.85 0.99 10.02
CA ASP A 146 20.15 0.32 9.86
C ASP A 146 20.43 -0.28 8.47
N GLY A 147 19.78 0.27 7.42
CA GLY A 147 19.96 -0.19 6.04
C GLY A 147 18.89 -1.17 5.55
N GLU A 148 17.89 -1.50 6.38
CA GLU A 148 16.89 -2.52 6.10
C GLU A 148 15.46 -2.00 6.30
N VAL A 149 14.51 -2.51 5.52
CA VAL A 149 13.08 -2.29 5.73
C VAL A 149 12.62 -3.19 6.87
N ILE A 150 12.16 -2.57 7.96
CA ILE A 150 11.64 -3.27 9.13
C ILE A 150 10.12 -3.09 9.24
N THR A 151 9.46 -4.11 9.78
CA THR A 151 8.01 -4.10 9.99
C THR A 151 7.68 -4.10 11.49
N ASP A 152 6.58 -3.45 11.85
CA ASP A 152 6.19 -3.22 13.24
C ASP A 152 4.71 -3.54 13.47
N HIS A 153 4.46 -4.65 14.18
CA HIS A 153 3.10 -5.06 14.47
C HIS A 153 2.35 -4.10 15.41
N GLU A 154 3.06 -3.26 16.18
CA GLU A 154 2.45 -2.25 17.06
C GLU A 154 1.99 -1.03 16.26
N GLY A 155 2.51 -0.85 15.04
CA GLY A 155 2.03 0.15 14.08
C GLY A 155 0.71 -0.23 13.39
N ARG A 156 0.22 -1.46 13.57
CA ARG A 156 -1.05 -1.93 12.99
C ARG A 156 -2.21 -1.79 13.97
N ALA A 157 -3.41 -1.59 13.43
CA ALA A 157 -4.60 -1.53 14.26
C ALA A 157 -4.89 -2.87 14.93
N ASN A 158 -5.37 -2.85 16.17
CA ASN A 158 -5.74 -4.05 16.91
C ASN A 158 -6.95 -4.77 16.29
N THR A 159 -7.77 -4.06 15.53
CA THR A 159 -8.87 -4.64 14.75
C THR A 159 -8.42 -5.36 13.49
N ASP A 160 -7.12 -5.33 13.14
CA ASP A 160 -6.61 -6.09 12.01
C ASP A 160 -6.56 -7.59 12.32
N TYR A 161 -7.41 -8.34 11.62
CA TYR A 161 -7.50 -9.79 11.77
C TYR A 161 -6.34 -10.54 11.10
N SER A 162 -5.58 -9.90 10.20
CA SER A 162 -4.43 -10.51 9.51
C SER A 162 -3.29 -10.87 10.47
N LEU A 163 -3.13 -10.11 11.57
CA LEU A 163 -2.14 -10.39 12.62
C LEU A 163 -2.75 -11.05 13.87
N ARG A 164 -3.94 -11.65 13.74
CA ARG A 164 -4.63 -12.26 14.89
C ARG A 164 -3.79 -13.39 15.49
N GLY A 165 -3.40 -13.21 16.75
CA GLY A 165 -2.60 -14.19 17.49
C GLY A 165 -1.10 -13.92 17.48
N VAL A 166 -0.63 -12.94 16.72
CA VAL A 166 0.79 -12.51 16.71
C VAL A 166 1.25 -12.11 18.10
N LYS A 167 0.49 -11.32 18.87
CA LYS A 167 0.86 -10.95 20.25
C LYS A 167 1.10 -12.16 21.16
N LYS A 168 0.32 -13.23 20.99
CA LYS A 168 0.53 -14.46 21.74
C LYS A 168 1.80 -15.17 21.24
N MET A 169 1.97 -15.25 19.93
CA MET A 169 3.14 -15.87 19.31
C MET A 169 4.44 -15.14 19.67
N MET A 170 4.44 -13.81 19.74
CA MET A 170 5.58 -13.01 20.21
C MET A 170 6.06 -13.42 21.61
N ASN A 171 5.18 -13.93 22.47
CA ASN A 171 5.57 -14.43 23.79
C ASN A 171 6.08 -15.89 23.76
N GLU A 172 5.64 -16.69 22.78
CA GLU A 172 5.93 -18.14 22.70
C GLU A 172 7.11 -18.46 21.77
N ASN A 173 7.20 -17.74 20.65
CA ASN A 173 8.22 -17.86 19.61
C ASN A 173 8.34 -16.51 18.86
N PRO A 174 9.16 -15.57 19.37
CA PRO A 174 9.31 -14.22 18.81
C PRO A 174 9.77 -14.23 17.35
N GLU A 175 10.82 -15.00 17.02
CA GLU A 175 11.40 -15.07 15.67
C GLU A 175 10.34 -15.43 14.62
N LYS A 176 9.56 -16.49 14.88
CA LYS A 176 8.48 -16.89 13.97
C LYS A 176 7.37 -15.83 13.87
N ALA A 177 7.10 -15.10 14.94
CA ALA A 177 6.08 -14.06 14.93
C ALA A 177 6.55 -12.85 14.11
N GLU A 178 7.82 -12.49 14.21
CA GLU A 178 8.48 -11.45 13.41
C GLU A 178 8.42 -11.81 11.92
N ASP A 179 8.79 -13.03 11.52
CA ASP A 179 8.71 -13.50 10.13
C ASP A 179 7.29 -13.35 9.54
N ILE A 180 6.26 -13.72 10.32
CA ILE A 180 4.86 -13.63 9.90
C ILE A 180 4.43 -12.17 9.76
N VAL A 181 4.83 -11.31 10.70
CA VAL A 181 4.52 -9.88 10.63
C VAL A 181 5.17 -9.27 9.39
N ASP A 182 6.44 -9.60 9.15
CA ASP A 182 7.20 -9.10 8.00
C ASP A 182 6.54 -9.49 6.68
N GLU A 183 6.22 -10.77 6.53
CA GLU A 183 5.55 -11.29 5.34
C GLU A 183 4.18 -10.61 5.13
N VAL A 184 3.36 -10.48 6.17
CA VAL A 184 2.02 -9.90 6.06
C VAL A 184 2.08 -8.41 5.71
N VAL A 185 2.95 -7.65 6.37
CA VAL A 185 3.07 -6.20 6.16
C VAL A 185 3.66 -5.91 4.78
N LYS A 186 4.77 -6.55 4.40
CA LYS A 186 5.37 -6.37 3.08
C LYS A 186 4.42 -6.78 1.95
N ASN A 187 3.72 -7.90 2.08
CA ASN A 187 2.73 -8.32 1.08
C ASN A 187 1.53 -7.37 0.99
N THR A 188 1.13 -6.76 2.12
CA THR A 188 0.09 -5.72 2.12
C THR A 188 0.53 -4.55 1.24
N TYR A 189 1.70 -3.98 1.49
CA TYR A 189 2.19 -2.82 0.71
C TYR A 189 2.54 -3.17 -0.73
N ARG A 190 3.14 -4.34 -0.99
CA ARG A 190 3.33 -4.85 -2.34
C ARG A 190 2.01 -4.90 -3.12
N THR A 191 0.95 -5.34 -2.45
CA THR A 191 -0.39 -5.41 -3.05
C THR A 191 -0.96 -4.03 -3.31
N LEU A 192 -0.86 -3.07 -2.37
CA LEU A 192 -1.40 -1.73 -2.55
C LEU A 192 -0.66 -0.94 -3.63
N LEU A 193 0.68 -0.96 -3.60
CA LEU A 193 1.56 -0.22 -4.51
C LEU A 193 1.46 -0.70 -5.97
N SER A 194 0.97 -1.93 -6.19
CA SER A 194 0.77 -2.50 -7.53
C SER A 194 -0.65 -2.33 -8.09
N ARG A 195 -1.56 -1.63 -7.39
CA ARG A 195 -2.96 -1.42 -7.84
C ARG A 195 -3.11 -0.35 -8.93
N GLY A 196 -2.09 0.45 -9.17
CA GLY A 196 -2.09 1.47 -10.21
C GLY A 196 -1.91 0.86 -11.59
N LEU A 197 -2.66 1.35 -12.57
CA LEU A 197 -2.48 1.01 -13.97
C LEU A 197 -1.57 2.03 -14.67
N LYS A 198 -1.74 3.33 -14.41
CA LYS A 198 -0.98 4.42 -15.02
C LYS A 198 0.03 5.07 -14.07
N GLY A 199 -0.23 5.06 -12.76
CA GLY A 199 0.71 5.60 -11.78
C GLY A 199 0.41 5.22 -10.33
N CYS A 200 1.42 5.41 -9.49
CA CYS A 200 1.36 5.18 -8.04
C CYS A 200 2.01 6.35 -7.30
N TYR A 201 1.23 7.02 -6.46
CA TYR A 201 1.69 8.11 -5.61
C TYR A 201 1.84 7.61 -4.19
N ILE A 202 2.95 7.91 -3.54
CA ILE A 202 3.36 7.30 -2.28
C ILE A 202 3.54 8.40 -1.24
N TYR A 203 3.07 8.14 -0.03
CA TYR A 203 3.43 8.87 1.18
C TYR A 203 3.80 7.83 2.24
N CYS A 204 4.76 8.13 3.11
CA CYS A 204 5.13 7.25 4.21
C CYS A 204 5.25 8.01 5.52
N CYS A 205 4.78 7.40 6.60
CA CYS A 205 4.78 8.02 7.94
C CYS A 205 6.17 8.04 8.62
N ASP A 206 7.15 7.29 8.12
CA ASP A 206 8.49 7.18 8.71
C ASP A 206 9.52 7.95 7.88
N ASP A 207 10.13 8.99 8.46
CA ASP A 207 11.07 9.88 7.77
C ASP A 207 12.27 9.13 7.16
N GLN A 208 12.80 8.09 7.83
CA GLN A 208 13.93 7.31 7.30
C GLN A 208 13.51 6.43 6.12
N LEU A 209 12.28 5.90 6.15
CA LEU A 209 11.71 5.19 5.01
C LEU A 209 11.47 6.14 3.84
N GLU A 210 11.06 7.38 4.10
CA GLU A 210 10.90 8.41 3.07
C GLU A 210 12.23 8.71 2.36
N ASP A 211 13.30 8.96 3.14
CA ASP A 211 14.63 9.22 2.60
C ASP A 211 15.20 8.04 1.81
N TYR A 212 14.94 6.82 2.28
CA TYR A 212 15.24 5.61 1.53
C TYR A 212 14.49 5.59 0.19
N LEU A 213 13.16 5.75 0.20
CA LEU A 213 12.33 5.74 -1.01
C LEU A 213 12.73 6.84 -2.01
N LYS A 214 13.09 8.04 -1.55
CA LYS A 214 13.65 9.12 -2.40
C LYS A 214 14.88 8.62 -3.15
N THR A 215 15.83 8.02 -2.44
CA THR A 215 17.06 7.46 -3.04
C THR A 215 16.73 6.35 -4.05
N ARG A 216 15.74 5.50 -3.75
CA ARG A 216 15.30 4.43 -4.64
C ARG A 216 14.58 4.94 -5.90
N LEU A 217 13.87 6.06 -5.82
CA LEU A 217 13.15 6.69 -6.92
C LEU A 217 14.06 7.45 -7.89
N GLU A 218 15.12 8.08 -7.38
CA GLU A 218 16.16 8.71 -8.22
C GLU A 218 16.76 7.72 -9.23
N ASN A 219 16.77 6.42 -8.90
CA ASN A 219 17.30 5.37 -9.77
C ASN A 219 16.33 4.93 -10.88
N ILE A 220 15.06 5.35 -10.87
CA ILE A 220 14.02 4.87 -11.80
C ILE A 220 13.25 5.96 -12.55
N ASN A 221 13.82 7.14 -12.83
CA ASN A 221 13.08 8.26 -13.45
C ASN A 221 11.80 8.69 -12.68
N GLY A 222 11.68 8.34 -11.39
CA GLY A 222 10.58 8.78 -10.53
C GLY A 222 10.67 10.27 -10.21
N SER A 223 9.57 10.87 -9.74
CA SER A 223 9.54 12.29 -9.31
C SER A 223 9.32 12.41 -7.81
N ILE A 224 9.95 13.42 -7.20
CA ILE A 224 9.78 13.76 -5.78
C ILE A 224 9.05 15.10 -5.71
N GLU A 225 7.96 15.18 -4.96
CA GLU A 225 7.12 16.36 -4.81
C GLU A 225 7.22 16.87 -3.36
N PHE A 226 7.51 18.17 -3.20
CA PHE A 226 7.73 18.88 -1.92
C PHE A 226 6.84 20.12 -1.81
#